data_AF-Q177Y7-F1
#
_entry.id   AF-Q177Y7-F1
#
_cell.length_a   1.000
_cell.length_b   1.000
_cell.length_c   1.000
_cell.angle_alpha   90.00
_cell.angle_beta   90.00
_cell.angle_gamma   90.00
#
_symmetry.space_group_name_H-M   'P 1'
#
loop_
_entity.id
_entity.type
_entity.pdbx_description
1 polymer ?
#
loop_
_entity_poly.entity_id
_entity_poly.type
_entity_poly.pdbx_seq_one_letter_code
_entity_poly.pdbx_strand_id
1 'polypeptide(L)'
;MIHVLCCVAKNKSEDTDECIRENGDCQHHCINSDGSFYCSCKYGFKLDADKHSCLVLNGSLKLADVACPPLFPPRHGYLECSRPIDEISDGPNGGRLKITNRPGSQCILKCPTGYRLEGKFSKICGTTGEWIGDESGACIRYPQPKLTCPTSVNVELHPNDTDHTAVKLRRPKTDVSWDRDIVVEPYWAKKDVLELPLGSINISYTAKHPVSKLTSSCTFVVNVMAGKPPTVDFCPDTQIYTIEGRHQSVKATWEEPIFSDNVGVVTITKSNSPGTDFGAGSHLITYEAHDEAEWSSKCVFKIVVNVSKRKDVQHFQLPILYNRFYF
;
A
#
# COMPACT_ATOMS: atom_id res chain seq x y z
N MET A 1 -26.35 -16.71 -32.44
CA MET A 1 -27.43 -16.35 -31.49
C MET A 1 -27.35 -17.34 -30.33
N ILE A 2 -26.60 -17.02 -29.27
CA ILE A 2 -27.11 -16.38 -28.04
C ILE A 2 -28.36 -17.11 -27.50
N HIS A 3 -28.16 -17.90 -26.44
CA HIS A 3 -28.81 -17.61 -25.16
C HIS A 3 -27.98 -18.16 -24.01
N VAL A 4 -27.45 -17.23 -23.22
CA VAL A 4 -26.98 -17.45 -21.85
C VAL A 4 -28.19 -17.84 -21.01
N LEU A 5 -28.12 -18.97 -20.32
CA LEU A 5 -28.81 -19.14 -19.05
C LEU A 5 -27.78 -19.43 -17.97
N CYS A 6 -27.65 -18.46 -17.09
CA CYS A 6 -26.90 -18.50 -15.85
C CYS A 6 -27.69 -19.28 -14.79
N CYS A 7 -26.97 -19.86 -13.83
CA CYS A 7 -27.39 -20.33 -12.50
C CYS A 7 -28.40 -21.49 -12.40
N VAL A 8 -27.93 -22.62 -11.88
CA VAL A 8 -28.40 -23.07 -10.56
C VAL A 8 -27.16 -23.45 -9.76
N ALA A 9 -26.84 -22.64 -8.75
CA ALA A 9 -25.96 -23.04 -7.67
C ALA A 9 -26.46 -24.41 -7.18
N LYS A 10 -25.62 -25.45 -7.20
CA LYS A 10 -25.93 -26.64 -6.40
C LYS A 10 -26.12 -26.11 -4.98
N ASN A 11 -27.37 -26.17 -4.52
CA ASN A 11 -27.76 -25.77 -3.19
C ASN A 11 -26.77 -26.45 -2.27
N LYS A 12 -25.89 -25.68 -1.63
CA LYS A 12 -25.05 -26.20 -0.56
C LYS A 12 -26.07 -26.48 0.52
N SER A 13 -26.62 -27.71 0.54
CA SER A 13 -27.34 -28.20 1.70
C SER A 13 -26.39 -27.95 2.84
N GLU A 14 -26.74 -27.01 3.69
CA GLU A 14 -26.02 -26.81 4.93
C GLU A 14 -26.17 -28.12 5.69
N ASP A 15 -25.07 -28.87 5.73
CA ASP A 15 -24.98 -30.12 6.45
C ASP A 15 -25.53 -29.94 7.86
N THR A 16 -26.51 -30.74 8.23
CA THR A 16 -27.17 -30.61 9.53
C THR A 16 -26.36 -31.39 10.54
N ASP A 17 -25.72 -30.71 11.48
CA ASP A 17 -24.90 -31.35 12.50
C ASP A 17 -25.77 -32.15 13.48
N GLU A 18 -25.88 -33.47 13.27
CA GLU A 18 -26.69 -34.35 14.12
C GLU A 18 -26.09 -34.54 15.52
N CYS A 19 -24.80 -34.23 15.71
CA CYS A 19 -24.14 -34.30 17.01
C CYS A 19 -24.61 -33.23 17.97
N ILE A 20 -25.22 -32.15 17.47
CA ILE A 20 -25.82 -31.11 18.31
C ILE A 20 -27.03 -31.67 19.10
N ARG A 21 -27.73 -32.66 18.54
CA ARG A 21 -28.91 -33.27 19.16
C ARG A 21 -28.52 -34.56 19.86
N GLU A 22 -28.59 -34.57 21.20
CA GLU A 22 -28.34 -35.76 22.03
C GLU A 22 -27.02 -36.48 21.71
N ASN A 23 -26.00 -35.74 21.27
CA ASN A 23 -24.71 -36.31 20.84
C ASN A 23 -24.88 -37.39 19.75
N GLY A 24 -25.86 -37.25 18.85
CA GLY A 24 -26.15 -38.24 17.80
C GLY A 24 -26.42 -39.66 18.33
N ASP A 25 -26.93 -39.80 19.55
CA ASP A 25 -27.08 -41.09 20.26
C ASP A 25 -25.76 -41.86 20.50
N CYS A 26 -24.61 -41.19 20.35
CA CYS A 26 -23.30 -41.77 20.62
C CYS A 26 -23.04 -41.87 22.13
N GLN A 27 -22.63 -43.05 22.61
CA GLN A 27 -22.29 -43.25 24.03
C GLN A 27 -21.13 -42.35 24.51
N HIS A 28 -20.16 -42.08 23.63
CA HIS A 28 -18.99 -41.26 23.97
C HIS A 28 -18.86 -40.02 23.10
N HIS A 29 -18.31 -40.15 21.90
CA HIS A 29 -18.05 -39.01 21.01
C HIS A 29 -18.87 -39.15 19.75
N CYS A 30 -19.64 -38.12 19.43
CA CYS A 30 -20.25 -37.97 18.11
C CYS A 30 -19.38 -37.08 17.24
N ILE A 31 -19.18 -37.46 15.97
CA ILE A 31 -18.61 -36.55 15.00
C ILE A 31 -19.46 -36.42 13.74
N ASN A 32 -19.78 -35.17 13.43
CA ASN A 32 -20.52 -34.76 12.25
C ASN A 32 -19.64 -34.83 10.99
N SER A 33 -20.24 -35.19 9.86
CA SER A 33 -19.60 -35.35 8.56
C SER A 33 -20.54 -34.88 7.44
N ASP A 34 -20.00 -34.45 6.30
CA ASP A 34 -20.83 -33.90 5.21
C ASP A 34 -21.88 -34.93 4.73
N GLY A 35 -23.14 -34.74 5.14
CA GLY A 35 -24.30 -35.58 4.88
C GLY A 35 -24.61 -36.68 5.91
N SER A 36 -23.90 -36.78 7.05
CA SER A 36 -24.14 -37.79 8.10
C SER A 36 -23.33 -37.56 9.39
N PHE A 37 -23.36 -38.48 10.36
CA PHE A 37 -22.47 -38.49 11.52
C PHE A 37 -22.00 -39.91 11.86
N TYR A 38 -21.00 -40.04 12.74
CA TYR A 38 -20.62 -41.33 13.32
C TYR A 38 -20.06 -41.22 14.73
N CYS A 39 -20.15 -42.31 15.49
CA CYS A 39 -19.68 -42.36 16.86
C CYS A 39 -18.24 -42.88 16.98
N SER A 40 -17.54 -42.43 18.01
CA SER A 40 -16.24 -42.97 18.43
C SER A 40 -16.14 -43.06 19.95
N CYS A 41 -15.22 -43.88 20.44
CA CYS A 41 -15.11 -44.23 21.85
C CYS A 41 -13.90 -43.59 22.52
N LYS A 42 -14.05 -43.27 23.81
CA LYS A 42 -12.95 -42.90 24.70
C LYS A 42 -11.95 -44.04 24.87
N TYR A 43 -10.75 -43.70 25.33
CA TYR A 43 -9.68 -44.67 25.64
C TYR A 43 -10.18 -45.83 26.51
N GLY A 44 -9.73 -47.04 26.17
CA GLY A 44 -10.12 -48.27 26.86
C GLY A 44 -11.44 -48.88 26.37
N PHE A 45 -12.03 -48.34 25.29
CA PHE A 45 -13.29 -48.84 24.74
C PHE A 45 -13.26 -48.99 23.22
N LYS A 46 -13.99 -49.98 22.70
CA LYS A 46 -14.18 -50.22 21.27
C LYS A 46 -15.63 -49.94 20.89
N LEU A 47 -15.85 -49.29 19.73
CA LEU A 47 -17.19 -49.07 19.20
C LEU A 47 -17.86 -50.41 18.90
N ASP A 48 -19.04 -50.61 19.46
CA ASP A 48 -19.85 -51.80 19.31
C ASP A 48 -20.45 -51.89 17.89
N ALA A 49 -21.02 -53.05 17.56
CA ALA A 49 -21.62 -53.34 16.27
C ALA A 49 -22.83 -52.43 15.95
N ASP A 50 -23.49 -51.88 16.97
CA ASP A 50 -24.57 -50.89 16.85
C ASP A 50 -24.09 -49.52 16.35
N LYS A 51 -22.76 -49.31 16.29
CA LYS A 51 -22.08 -48.07 15.91
C LYS A 51 -22.36 -46.88 16.83
N HIS A 52 -22.94 -47.09 18.01
CA HIS A 52 -23.30 -46.05 18.97
C HIS A 52 -22.73 -46.33 20.36
N SER A 53 -22.71 -47.59 20.79
CA SER A 53 -22.20 -48.04 22.07
C SER A 53 -20.68 -48.30 22.06
N CYS A 54 -20.08 -48.27 23.24
CA CYS A 54 -18.65 -48.41 23.50
C CYS A 54 -18.41 -49.50 24.54
N LEU A 55 -17.75 -50.59 24.14
CA LEU A 55 -17.45 -51.74 24.98
C LEU A 55 -16.06 -51.64 25.60
N VAL A 56 -15.94 -51.92 26.90
CA VAL A 56 -14.66 -51.94 27.62
C VAL A 56 -13.71 -52.96 26.99
N LEU A 57 -12.48 -52.55 26.71
CA LEU A 57 -11.37 -53.44 26.36
C LEU A 57 -10.89 -54.10 27.65
N ASN A 58 -11.39 -55.32 27.94
CA ASN A 58 -11.09 -56.06 29.17
C ASN A 58 -9.56 -56.32 29.32
N GLY A 59 -8.88 -55.52 30.14
CA GLY A 59 -7.74 -55.90 30.97
C GLY A 59 -6.42 -56.33 30.31
N SER A 60 -6.25 -56.32 29.00
CA SER A 60 -4.95 -56.62 28.37
C SER A 60 -4.76 -55.82 27.08
N LEU A 61 -4.63 -54.49 27.20
CA LEU A 61 -4.24 -53.64 26.08
C LEU A 61 -2.82 -54.02 25.62
N LYS A 62 -2.72 -54.71 24.49
CA LYS A 62 -1.45 -54.78 23.73
C LYS A 62 -1.28 -53.44 23.01
N LEU A 63 -0.05 -52.96 22.82
CA LEU A 63 0.22 -51.74 22.04
C LEU A 63 -0.42 -51.79 20.62
N ALA A 64 -0.60 -53.00 20.09
CA ALA A 64 -1.27 -53.28 18.81
C ALA A 64 -2.77 -52.91 18.78
N ASP A 65 -3.43 -52.79 19.94
CA ASP A 65 -4.85 -52.45 20.06
C ASP A 65 -5.08 -50.95 20.32
N VAL A 66 -4.01 -50.18 20.54
CA VAL A 66 -4.08 -48.72 20.74
C VAL A 66 -4.25 -48.05 19.37
N ALA A 67 -5.34 -47.31 19.21
CA ALA A 67 -5.57 -46.46 18.06
C ALA A 67 -6.14 -45.11 18.49
N CYS A 68 -5.62 -44.03 17.92
CA CYS A 68 -6.19 -42.71 18.14
C CYS A 68 -7.49 -42.54 17.34
N PRO A 69 -8.46 -41.78 17.87
CA PRO A 69 -9.73 -41.54 17.17
C PRO A 69 -9.48 -40.83 15.83
N PRO A 70 -10.41 -40.91 14.86
CA PRO A 70 -10.30 -40.14 13.63
C PRO A 70 -10.14 -38.64 13.89
N LEU A 71 -9.19 -38.00 13.22
CA LEU A 71 -9.06 -36.54 13.22
C LEU A 71 -9.80 -35.94 12.04
N PHE A 72 -10.39 -34.77 12.28
CA PHE A 72 -11.02 -33.98 11.25
C PHE A 72 -10.21 -32.74 10.98
N PRO A 73 -10.03 -32.36 9.70
CA PRO A 73 -9.35 -31.13 9.39
C PRO A 73 -10.14 -29.93 9.91
N PRO A 74 -9.45 -28.90 10.45
CA PRO A 74 -10.02 -27.58 10.65
C PRO A 74 -10.63 -27.02 9.35
N ARG A 75 -11.55 -26.06 9.49
CA ARG A 75 -12.32 -25.48 8.36
C ARG A 75 -11.42 -25.12 7.17
N HIS A 76 -11.88 -25.48 5.98
CA HIS A 76 -11.24 -25.20 4.69
C HIS A 76 -9.84 -25.83 4.48
N GLY A 77 -9.44 -26.81 5.29
CA GLY A 77 -8.21 -27.58 5.12
C GLY A 77 -8.46 -29.08 4.93
N TYR A 78 -7.38 -29.85 4.79
CA TYR A 78 -7.39 -31.32 4.84
C TYR A 78 -6.17 -31.80 5.64
N LEU A 79 -6.27 -32.97 6.27
CA LEU A 79 -5.17 -33.57 7.01
C LEU A 79 -4.40 -34.54 6.13
N GLU A 80 -3.08 -34.42 6.15
CA GLU A 80 -2.17 -35.41 5.58
C GLU A 80 -1.48 -36.14 6.74
N CYS A 81 -1.76 -37.43 6.87
CA CYS A 81 -1.27 -38.26 7.97
C CYS A 81 -0.23 -39.26 7.50
N SER A 82 0.89 -39.37 8.22
CA SER A 82 1.88 -40.41 8.00
C SER A 82 1.31 -41.77 8.40
N ARG A 83 1.45 -42.75 7.51
CA ARG A 83 1.31 -44.16 7.87
C ARG A 83 2.60 -44.59 8.56
N PRO A 84 2.55 -45.35 9.67
CA PRO A 84 3.75 -45.90 10.28
C PRO A 84 4.50 -46.78 9.27
N ILE A 85 5.83 -46.78 9.33
CA ILE A 85 6.71 -47.46 8.36
C ILE A 85 6.65 -49.00 8.46
N ASP A 86 5.91 -49.55 9.42
CA ASP A 86 5.90 -50.99 9.73
C ASP A 86 4.83 -51.82 9.00
N GLU A 87 4.13 -51.29 7.98
CA GLU A 87 3.14 -52.05 7.20
C GLU A 87 3.53 -52.19 5.72
N ILE A 88 4.36 -53.19 5.45
CA ILE A 88 4.36 -53.87 4.15
C ILE A 88 3.06 -54.71 4.07
N SER A 89 2.32 -54.47 2.99
CA SER A 89 1.16 -55.17 2.40
C SER A 89 0.51 -56.36 3.14
N ASP A 90 -0.83 -56.36 3.21
CA ASP A 90 -1.68 -57.28 2.41
C ASP A 90 -3.06 -57.52 3.03
N GLY A 91 -4.10 -57.09 2.31
CA GLY A 91 -5.46 -57.58 2.45
C GLY A 91 -5.93 -58.10 1.09
N PRO A 92 -6.30 -59.39 0.92
CA PRO A 92 -6.55 -59.98 -0.40
C PRO A 92 -7.80 -59.47 -1.14
N ASN A 93 -8.64 -58.66 -0.50
CA ASN A 93 -10.02 -58.48 -0.94
C ASN A 93 -10.47 -57.01 -0.96
N GLY A 94 -9.76 -56.14 -1.68
CA GLY A 94 -10.28 -54.94 -2.38
C GLY A 94 -11.26 -53.99 -1.66
N GLY A 95 -11.46 -54.10 -0.35
CA GLY A 95 -12.34 -53.26 0.43
C GLY A 95 -11.60 -52.02 0.90
N ARG A 96 -12.29 -50.87 1.00
CA ARG A 96 -11.73 -49.64 1.58
C ARG A 96 -11.15 -49.95 2.97
N LEU A 97 -9.83 -50.09 3.05
CA LEU A 97 -9.10 -50.34 4.30
C LEU A 97 -9.37 -49.17 5.26
N LYS A 98 -9.92 -49.49 6.44
CA LYS A 98 -10.11 -48.54 7.53
C LYS A 98 -8.72 -48.22 8.08
N ILE A 99 -8.15 -47.09 7.68
CA ILE A 99 -6.85 -46.62 8.16
C ILE A 99 -6.97 -46.40 9.67
N THR A 100 -6.22 -47.16 10.45
CA THR A 100 -6.17 -47.02 11.92
C THR A 100 -4.99 -46.14 12.29
N ASN A 101 -5.23 -45.07 13.05
CA ASN A 101 -4.17 -44.17 13.50
C ASN A 101 -3.42 -44.82 14.65
N ARG A 102 -2.26 -45.41 14.37
CA ARG A 102 -1.45 -46.08 15.39
C ARG A 102 -0.55 -45.10 16.13
N PRO A 103 -0.07 -45.45 17.34
CA PRO A 103 0.95 -44.67 18.02
C PRO A 103 2.12 -44.31 17.09
N GLY A 104 2.49 -43.04 17.06
CA GLY A 104 3.50 -42.48 16.17
C GLY A 104 2.97 -41.90 14.85
N SER A 105 1.74 -42.20 14.43
CA SER A 105 1.11 -41.55 13.27
C SER A 105 1.04 -40.03 13.49
N GLN A 106 1.57 -39.26 12.54
CA GLN A 106 1.58 -37.80 12.58
C GLN A 106 0.66 -37.25 11.50
N CYS A 107 -0.32 -36.45 11.89
CA CYS A 107 -1.22 -35.72 11.00
C CYS A 107 -0.85 -34.24 10.98
N ILE A 108 -0.72 -33.68 9.78
CA ILE A 108 -0.39 -32.28 9.54
C ILE A 108 -1.51 -31.64 8.72
N LEU A 109 -1.90 -30.40 9.06
CA LEU A 109 -2.87 -29.65 8.28
C LEU A 109 -2.24 -29.14 6.98
N LYS A 110 -2.91 -29.41 5.87
CA LYS A 110 -2.60 -28.90 4.55
C LYS A 110 -3.77 -28.07 4.03
N CYS A 111 -3.45 -26.98 3.34
CA CYS A 111 -4.44 -26.08 2.78
C CYS A 111 -4.61 -26.32 1.27
N PRO A 112 -5.86 -26.29 0.77
CA PRO A 112 -6.12 -26.37 -0.67
C PRO A 112 -5.62 -25.11 -1.39
N THR A 113 -5.54 -25.18 -2.71
CA THR A 113 -5.16 -24.04 -3.56
C THR A 113 -6.04 -22.83 -3.28
N GLY A 114 -5.42 -21.66 -3.09
CA GLY A 114 -6.13 -20.43 -2.72
C GLY A 114 -6.21 -20.18 -1.21
N TYR A 115 -5.70 -21.09 -0.38
CA TYR A 115 -5.61 -20.93 1.06
C TYR A 115 -4.16 -21.07 1.57
N ARG A 116 -3.87 -20.44 2.70
CA ARG A 116 -2.61 -20.56 3.44
C ARG A 116 -2.88 -21.02 4.87
N LEU A 117 -1.91 -21.70 5.45
CA LEU A 117 -1.93 -22.06 6.86
C LEU A 117 -1.63 -20.83 7.70
N GLU A 118 -2.49 -20.55 8.67
CA GLU A 118 -2.28 -19.56 9.73
C GLU A 118 -2.27 -20.30 11.06
N GLY A 119 -1.30 -20.01 11.93
CA GLY A 119 -1.05 -20.79 13.15
C GLY A 119 -0.28 -22.09 12.89
N LYS A 120 -0.37 -23.04 13.82
CA LYS A 120 0.33 -24.33 13.72
C LYS A 120 -0.64 -25.46 14.03
N PHE A 121 -0.68 -26.46 13.15
CA PHE A 121 -1.47 -27.67 13.38
C PHE A 121 -0.61 -28.89 13.08
N SER A 122 -0.36 -29.68 14.11
CA SER A 122 0.27 -30.99 13.97
C SER A 122 -0.10 -31.83 15.17
N LYS A 123 -0.68 -33.00 14.92
CA LYS A 123 -1.06 -33.97 15.93
C LYS A 123 -0.30 -35.27 15.71
N ILE A 124 0.21 -35.85 16.79
CA ILE A 124 0.89 -37.14 16.82
C ILE A 124 0.07 -38.06 17.70
N CYS A 125 -0.19 -39.28 17.23
CA CYS A 125 -0.90 -40.27 18.02
C CYS A 125 0.03 -40.81 19.11
N GLY A 126 -0.33 -40.61 20.38
CA GLY A 126 0.43 -41.09 21.53
C GLY A 126 0.29 -42.59 21.77
N THR A 127 1.16 -43.14 22.61
CA THR A 127 1.10 -44.56 23.05
C THR A 127 -0.12 -44.89 23.91
N THR A 128 -0.81 -43.86 24.41
CA THR A 128 -2.06 -43.96 25.17
C THR A 128 -3.31 -43.84 24.29
N GLY A 129 -3.19 -43.61 22.98
CA GLY A 129 -4.34 -43.43 22.09
C GLY A 129 -4.91 -42.00 22.08
N GLU A 130 -4.22 -41.05 22.69
CA GLU A 130 -4.58 -39.62 22.64
C GLU A 130 -3.76 -38.87 21.57
N TRP A 131 -4.38 -37.86 20.96
CA TRP A 131 -3.69 -36.97 20.02
C TRP A 131 -2.94 -35.87 20.76
N ILE A 132 -1.63 -35.82 20.55
CA ILE A 132 -0.74 -34.86 21.19
C ILE A 132 -0.26 -33.86 20.15
N GLY A 133 -0.29 -32.57 20.47
CA GLY A 133 0.25 -31.50 19.63
C GLY A 133 -0.69 -30.32 19.44
N ASP A 134 -0.32 -29.45 18.51
CA ASP A 134 -0.94 -28.14 18.31
C ASP A 134 -2.20 -28.25 17.42
N GLU A 135 -3.21 -27.45 17.76
CA GLU A 135 -4.50 -27.34 17.05
C GLU A 135 -4.90 -25.92 16.70
N SER A 136 -3.99 -24.95 16.92
CA SER A 136 -4.24 -23.53 16.63
C SER A 136 -4.30 -23.20 15.14
N GLY A 137 -3.88 -24.13 14.27
CA GLY A 137 -3.77 -23.90 12.84
C GLY A 137 -5.11 -23.96 12.10
N ALA A 138 -5.33 -23.00 11.19
CA ALA A 138 -6.48 -22.96 10.30
C ALA A 138 -6.07 -22.56 8.87
N CYS A 139 -6.86 -22.97 7.88
CA CYS A 139 -6.66 -22.57 6.50
C CYS A 139 -7.49 -21.31 6.20
N ILE A 140 -6.80 -20.20 5.97
CA ILE A 140 -7.42 -18.92 5.61
C ILE A 140 -7.19 -18.63 4.13
N ARG A 141 -8.15 -17.96 3.47
CA ARG A 141 -7.98 -17.57 2.05
C ARG A 141 -6.80 -16.62 1.93
N TYR A 142 -6.03 -16.74 0.85
CA TYR A 142 -5.04 -15.72 0.53
C TYR A 142 -5.75 -14.37 0.32
N PRO A 143 -5.21 -13.27 0.87
CA PRO A 143 -5.74 -11.95 0.57
C PRO A 143 -5.54 -11.61 -0.92
N GLN A 144 -6.34 -10.69 -1.43
CA GLN A 144 -6.02 -10.05 -2.70
C GLN A 144 -4.71 -9.27 -2.57
N PRO A 145 -3.90 -9.17 -3.64
CA PRO A 145 -2.72 -8.32 -3.63
C PRO A 145 -3.06 -6.90 -3.23
N LYS A 146 -2.22 -6.29 -2.42
CA LYS A 146 -2.30 -4.86 -2.13
C LYS A 146 -1.68 -4.12 -3.31
N LEU A 147 -2.45 -3.24 -3.93
CA LEU A 147 -1.98 -2.41 -5.03
C LEU A 147 -2.50 -0.98 -4.82
N THR A 148 -1.56 -0.05 -4.58
CA THR A 148 -1.85 1.38 -4.45
C THR A 148 -1.17 2.11 -5.59
N CYS A 149 -1.97 2.78 -6.41
CA CYS A 149 -1.50 3.32 -7.68
C CYS A 149 -1.20 4.81 -7.60
N PRO A 150 -0.37 5.30 -8.53
CA PRO A 150 -0.20 6.73 -8.72
C PRO A 150 -1.54 7.38 -9.02
N THR A 151 -1.67 8.64 -8.62
CA THR A 151 -2.75 9.51 -9.08
C THR A 151 -2.56 9.82 -10.56
N SER A 152 -3.63 10.17 -11.26
CA SER A 152 -3.52 10.73 -12.60
C SER A 152 -2.60 11.96 -12.59
N VAL A 153 -1.81 12.12 -13.64
CA VAL A 153 -0.78 13.16 -13.75
C VAL A 153 -1.03 13.98 -15.00
N ASN A 154 -0.90 15.30 -14.88
CA ASN A 154 -0.85 16.22 -16.01
C ASN A 154 0.61 16.64 -16.18
N VAL A 155 1.13 16.55 -17.39
CA VAL A 155 2.50 16.92 -17.73
C VAL A 155 2.44 17.86 -18.92
N GLU A 156 3.29 18.88 -18.92
CA GLU A 156 3.45 19.79 -20.03
C GLU A 156 4.65 19.43 -20.89
N LEU A 157 4.57 19.75 -22.17
CA LEU A 157 5.73 19.68 -23.05
C LEU A 157 6.83 20.61 -22.54
N HIS A 158 8.05 20.09 -22.48
CA HIS A 158 9.23 20.90 -22.24
C HIS A 158 9.38 21.98 -23.35
N PRO A 159 9.94 23.18 -23.08
CA PRO A 159 10.06 24.26 -24.06
C PRO A 159 10.78 23.90 -25.37
N ASN A 160 11.68 22.92 -25.32
CA ASN A 160 12.44 22.43 -26.49
C ASN A 160 11.73 21.32 -27.27
N ASP A 161 10.65 20.76 -26.72
CA ASP A 161 9.92 19.64 -27.30
C ASP A 161 8.75 20.15 -28.14
N THR A 162 8.51 19.55 -29.31
CA THR A 162 7.44 19.98 -30.23
C THR A 162 6.20 19.10 -30.22
N ASP A 163 6.34 17.80 -29.91
CA ASP A 163 5.28 16.81 -30.12
C ASP A 163 5.23 15.69 -29.06
N HIS A 164 6.31 15.43 -28.33
CA HIS A 164 6.41 14.42 -27.28
C HIS A 164 7.27 14.91 -26.11
N THR A 165 7.09 14.34 -24.92
CA THR A 165 7.96 14.63 -23.78
C THR A 165 8.15 13.41 -22.88
N ALA A 166 9.23 13.45 -22.10
CA ALA A 166 9.65 12.37 -21.22
C ALA A 166 8.89 12.43 -19.88
N VAL A 167 7.98 11.49 -19.66
CA VAL A 167 7.20 11.39 -18.43
C VAL A 167 7.80 10.32 -17.51
N LYS A 168 8.22 10.74 -16.31
CA LYS A 168 8.69 9.83 -15.26
C LYS A 168 7.53 9.34 -14.41
N LEU A 169 7.19 8.05 -14.53
CA LEU A 169 6.09 7.47 -13.77
C LEU A 169 6.53 7.03 -12.37
N ARG A 170 5.70 7.31 -11.37
CA ARG A 170 5.87 6.74 -10.03
C ARG A 170 5.45 5.28 -10.05
N ARG A 171 6.28 4.40 -9.50
CA ARG A 171 5.90 2.98 -9.35
C ARG A 171 4.78 2.84 -8.31
N PRO A 172 3.79 1.94 -8.53
CA PRO A 172 2.75 1.67 -7.56
C PRO A 172 3.33 0.94 -6.34
N LYS A 173 2.73 1.17 -5.17
CA LYS A 173 3.08 0.44 -3.96
C LYS A 173 2.33 -0.89 -3.95
N THR A 174 3.05 -1.99 -3.80
CA THR A 174 2.44 -3.33 -3.81
C THR A 174 3.17 -4.31 -2.90
N ASP A 175 2.48 -5.38 -2.50
CA ASP A 175 3.01 -6.50 -1.72
C ASP A 175 3.44 -7.72 -2.57
N VAL A 176 3.34 -7.61 -3.91
CA VAL A 176 3.83 -8.62 -4.87
C VAL A 176 5.07 -8.15 -5.64
N SER A 177 5.73 -9.04 -6.36
CA SER A 177 6.93 -8.70 -7.14
C SER A 177 6.59 -7.84 -8.37
N TRP A 178 7.25 -6.69 -8.51
CA TRP A 178 7.10 -5.82 -9.68
C TRP A 178 7.43 -6.54 -10.99
N ASP A 179 8.55 -7.26 -11.05
CA ASP A 179 9.03 -7.84 -12.31
C ASP A 179 8.16 -9.01 -12.77
N ARG A 180 7.78 -9.87 -11.83
CA ARG A 180 7.08 -11.13 -12.12
C ARG A 180 5.56 -11.05 -12.04
N ASP A 181 5.03 -10.34 -11.04
CA ASP A 181 3.64 -10.47 -10.61
C ASP A 181 2.78 -9.25 -11.01
N ILE A 182 3.40 -8.17 -11.53
CA ILE A 182 2.71 -6.98 -12.06
C ILE A 182 2.68 -7.01 -13.60
N VAL A 183 1.48 -6.89 -14.15
CA VAL A 183 1.21 -6.70 -15.57
C VAL A 183 0.77 -5.26 -15.79
N VAL A 184 1.30 -4.63 -16.84
CA VAL A 184 0.98 -3.25 -17.21
C VAL A 184 0.28 -3.26 -18.57
N GLU A 185 -0.77 -2.45 -18.71
CA GLU A 185 -1.44 -2.19 -19.98
C GLU A 185 -1.46 -0.67 -20.23
N PRO A 186 -0.92 -0.20 -21.37
CA PRO A 186 -0.28 -0.99 -22.42
C PRO A 186 1.08 -1.57 -21.98
N TYR A 187 1.48 -2.71 -22.54
CA TYR A 187 2.67 -3.47 -22.10
C TYR A 187 3.97 -2.66 -22.13
N TRP A 188 4.09 -1.71 -23.06
CA TRP A 188 5.26 -0.86 -23.22
C TRP A 188 5.38 0.20 -22.11
N ALA A 189 4.33 0.43 -21.31
CA ALA A 189 4.31 1.40 -20.21
C ALA A 189 4.98 0.87 -18.92
N LYS A 190 5.52 -0.36 -18.92
CA LYS A 190 6.32 -0.92 -17.80
C LYS A 190 7.77 -0.40 -17.80
N LYS A 191 7.95 0.91 -17.98
CA LYS A 191 9.26 1.59 -17.94
C LYS A 191 9.19 2.73 -16.94
N ASP A 192 10.35 3.14 -16.43
CA ASP A 192 10.42 4.26 -15.47
C ASP A 192 10.22 5.61 -16.14
N VAL A 193 10.63 5.74 -17.41
CA VAL A 193 10.46 6.93 -18.24
C VAL A 193 9.75 6.53 -19.54
N LEU A 194 8.74 7.31 -19.92
CA LEU A 194 7.95 7.12 -21.13
C LEU A 194 7.99 8.37 -21.99
N GLU A 195 8.28 8.22 -23.26
CA GLU A 195 8.09 9.28 -24.26
C GLU A 195 6.63 9.26 -24.70
N LEU A 196 5.88 10.30 -24.35
CA LEU A 196 4.45 10.39 -24.63
C LEU A 196 4.14 11.61 -25.50
N PRO A 197 3.35 11.45 -26.57
CA PRO A 197 2.91 12.57 -27.39
C PRO A 197 1.81 13.38 -26.67
N LEU A 198 1.52 14.56 -27.20
CA LEU A 198 0.34 15.34 -26.82
C LEU A 198 -0.94 14.48 -26.82
N GLY A 199 -1.74 14.61 -25.77
CA GLY A 199 -2.98 13.86 -25.59
C GLY A 199 -3.08 13.16 -24.25
N SER A 200 -3.98 12.19 -24.14
CA SER A 200 -4.20 11.44 -22.91
C SER A 200 -4.03 9.94 -23.15
N ILE A 201 -3.43 9.26 -22.17
CA ILE A 201 -3.31 7.80 -22.19
C ILE A 201 -3.72 7.20 -20.85
N ASN A 202 -4.48 6.11 -20.92
CA ASN A 202 -4.83 5.31 -19.75
C ASN A 202 -3.77 4.23 -19.54
N ILE A 203 -3.22 4.19 -18.33
CA ILE A 203 -2.29 3.15 -17.90
C ILE A 203 -2.96 2.34 -16.80
N SER A 204 -2.99 1.03 -16.99
CA SER A 204 -3.55 0.06 -16.06
C SER A 204 -2.45 -0.81 -15.47
N TYR A 205 -2.41 -0.92 -14.15
CA TYR A 205 -1.57 -1.88 -13.45
C TYR A 205 -2.43 -3.00 -12.87
N THR A 206 -2.03 -4.24 -13.10
CA THR A 206 -2.69 -5.43 -12.56
C THR A 206 -1.68 -6.26 -11.78
N ALA A 207 -1.91 -6.39 -10.47
CA ALA A 207 -1.15 -7.26 -9.59
C ALA A 207 -1.80 -8.64 -9.51
N LYS A 208 -1.00 -9.70 -9.58
CA LYS A 208 -1.45 -11.10 -9.54
C LYS A 208 -0.76 -11.86 -8.41
N HIS A 209 -1.53 -12.40 -7.47
CA HIS A 209 -0.99 -13.17 -6.37
C HIS A 209 -0.31 -14.46 -6.90
N PRO A 210 0.95 -14.76 -6.51
CA PRO A 210 1.75 -15.84 -7.12
C PRO A 210 1.13 -17.23 -6.92
N VAL A 211 0.51 -17.48 -5.76
CA VAL A 211 -0.10 -18.78 -5.41
C VAL A 211 -1.60 -18.82 -5.77
N SER A 212 -2.43 -17.99 -5.13
CA SER A 212 -3.90 -18.02 -5.31
C SER A 212 -4.40 -17.52 -6.66
N LYS A 213 -3.55 -16.85 -7.46
CA LYS A 213 -3.90 -16.22 -8.73
C LYS A 213 -4.97 -15.10 -8.64
N LEU A 214 -5.34 -14.69 -7.43
CA LEU A 214 -6.19 -13.51 -7.22
C LEU A 214 -5.53 -12.26 -7.81
N THR A 215 -6.34 -11.36 -8.36
CA THR A 215 -5.85 -10.13 -8.99
C THR A 215 -6.45 -8.90 -8.36
N SER A 216 -5.69 -7.80 -8.38
CA SER A 216 -6.16 -6.45 -8.11
C SER A 216 -5.66 -5.54 -9.22
N SER A 217 -6.50 -4.64 -9.72
CA SER A 217 -6.11 -3.71 -10.78
C SER A 217 -6.48 -2.28 -10.42
N CYS A 218 -5.80 -1.35 -11.06
CA CYS A 218 -6.05 0.08 -10.96
C CYS A 218 -5.74 0.75 -12.30
N THR A 219 -6.36 1.89 -12.55
CA THR A 219 -6.13 2.69 -13.75
C THR A 219 -5.87 4.14 -13.36
N PHE A 220 -4.96 4.78 -14.07
CA PHE A 220 -4.70 6.21 -13.97
C PHE A 220 -4.47 6.78 -15.35
N VAL A 221 -4.63 8.10 -15.47
CA VAL A 221 -4.51 8.81 -16.74
C VAL A 221 -3.25 9.67 -16.71
N VAL A 222 -2.50 9.65 -17.80
CA VAL A 222 -1.42 10.59 -18.04
C VAL A 222 -1.88 11.53 -19.15
N ASN A 223 -1.98 12.82 -18.84
CA ASN A 223 -2.37 13.85 -19.81
C ASN A 223 -1.14 14.68 -20.15
N VAL A 224 -0.73 14.66 -21.42
CA VAL A 224 0.33 15.52 -21.95
C VAL A 224 -0.33 16.71 -22.65
N MET A 225 -0.05 17.91 -22.14
CA MET A 225 -0.63 19.17 -22.61
C MET A 225 0.44 20.05 -23.26
N ALA A 226 0.00 21.03 -24.06
CA ALA A 226 0.90 22.06 -24.57
C ALA A 226 1.42 22.89 -23.39
N GLY A 227 2.73 23.16 -23.39
CA GLY A 227 3.37 23.88 -22.30
C GLY A 227 3.03 25.37 -22.28
N LYS A 228 2.97 25.95 -21.08
CA LYS A 228 2.70 27.37 -20.87
C LYS A 228 3.61 27.93 -19.77
N PRO A 229 4.24 29.10 -19.98
CA PRO A 229 5.04 29.71 -18.93
C PRO A 229 4.21 30.18 -17.74
N PRO A 230 4.79 30.20 -16.53
CA PRO A 230 4.14 30.73 -15.34
C PRO A 230 3.60 32.15 -15.55
N THR A 231 2.41 32.41 -15.03
CA THR A 231 1.79 33.74 -15.05
C THR A 231 2.38 34.58 -13.92
N VAL A 232 2.71 35.84 -14.23
CA VAL A 232 3.17 36.82 -13.23
C VAL A 232 1.94 37.54 -12.67
N ASP A 233 1.45 37.10 -11.51
CA ASP A 233 0.24 37.66 -10.89
C ASP A 233 0.50 39.01 -10.23
N PHE A 234 1.69 39.17 -9.65
CA PHE A 234 2.14 40.40 -9.04
C PHE A 234 3.62 40.64 -9.32
N CYS A 235 3.94 41.84 -9.77
CA CYS A 235 5.31 42.30 -9.97
C CYS A 235 5.42 43.73 -9.39
N PRO A 236 6.35 44.00 -8.46
CA PRO A 236 6.50 45.31 -7.86
C PRO A 236 6.83 46.40 -8.88
N ASP A 237 6.34 47.61 -8.64
CA ASP A 237 6.78 48.78 -9.39
C ASP A 237 8.20 49.23 -8.95
N THR A 238 8.77 50.14 -9.74
CA THR A 238 10.04 50.78 -9.38
C THR A 238 9.90 51.55 -8.07
N GLN A 239 10.81 51.27 -7.12
CA GLN A 239 10.85 51.93 -5.83
C GLN A 239 11.95 52.96 -5.77
N ILE A 240 11.70 54.02 -5.00
CA ILE A 240 12.61 55.15 -4.86
C ILE A 240 12.92 55.34 -3.37
N TYR A 241 14.20 55.33 -3.04
CA TYR A 241 14.72 55.57 -1.71
C TYR A 241 15.63 56.81 -1.73
N THR A 242 15.76 57.46 -0.58
CA THR A 242 16.66 58.61 -0.43
C THR A 242 17.60 58.38 0.74
N ILE A 243 18.90 58.54 0.52
CA ILE A 243 19.93 58.48 1.57
C ILE A 243 19.99 59.86 2.24
N GLU A 244 19.76 59.88 3.56
CA GLU A 244 19.86 61.09 4.39
C GLU A 244 21.09 61.03 5.32
N GLY A 245 21.64 62.19 5.68
CA GLY A 245 22.68 62.30 6.70
C GLY A 245 24.07 61.80 6.28
N ARG A 246 24.68 60.91 7.08
CA ARG A 246 26.00 60.31 6.82
C ARG A 246 25.92 58.86 6.30
N HIS A 247 24.72 58.35 6.06
CA HIS A 247 24.53 56.99 5.56
C HIS A 247 25.09 56.87 4.13
N GLN A 248 25.62 55.69 3.79
CA GLN A 248 26.17 55.40 2.45
C GLN A 248 25.28 54.44 1.64
N SER A 249 24.36 53.76 2.31
CA SER A 249 23.39 52.84 1.73
C SER A 249 22.04 52.97 2.42
N VAL A 250 21.00 52.47 1.75
CA VAL A 250 19.65 52.32 2.30
C VAL A 250 19.22 50.87 2.20
N LYS A 251 18.56 50.37 3.25
CA LYS A 251 17.97 49.03 3.26
C LYS A 251 16.63 49.08 2.53
N ALA A 252 16.56 48.48 1.33
CA ALA A 252 15.34 48.46 0.54
C ALA A 252 14.48 47.24 0.91
N THR A 253 13.17 47.45 1.06
CA THR A 253 12.18 46.42 1.41
C THR A 253 11.03 46.44 0.42
N TRP A 254 10.65 45.29 -0.12
CA TRP A 254 9.56 45.16 -1.07
C TRP A 254 8.78 43.87 -0.85
N GLU A 255 7.54 43.87 -1.34
CA GLU A 255 6.74 42.65 -1.44
C GLU A 255 7.27 41.81 -2.59
N GLU A 256 7.57 40.53 -2.34
CA GLU A 256 8.14 39.65 -3.37
C GLU A 256 7.10 39.35 -4.47
N PRO A 257 7.52 39.20 -5.75
CA PRO A 257 6.62 38.87 -6.84
C PRO A 257 5.86 37.56 -6.62
N ILE A 258 4.63 37.50 -7.12
CA ILE A 258 3.76 36.31 -7.04
C ILE A 258 3.61 35.73 -8.44
N PHE A 259 3.83 34.42 -8.54
CA PHE A 259 3.69 33.66 -9.78
C PHE A 259 2.68 32.54 -9.56
N SER A 260 1.86 32.27 -10.58
CA SER A 260 0.97 31.12 -10.62
C SER A 260 1.14 30.35 -11.91
N ASP A 261 0.88 29.06 -11.85
CA ASP A 261 0.92 28.20 -13.02
C ASP A 261 -0.08 27.04 -12.88
N ASN A 262 -0.51 26.44 -14.00
CA ASN A 262 -1.49 25.37 -13.99
C ASN A 262 -0.91 23.99 -13.65
N VAL A 263 0.38 23.74 -13.88
CA VAL A 263 1.11 22.59 -13.32
C VAL A 263 1.88 22.97 -12.06
N GLY A 264 2.07 24.28 -11.83
CA GLY A 264 2.58 24.84 -10.59
C GLY A 264 4.03 25.29 -10.72
N VAL A 265 4.39 26.28 -9.90
CA VAL A 265 5.73 26.87 -9.91
C VAL A 265 6.66 26.07 -9.00
N VAL A 266 7.76 25.57 -9.56
CA VAL A 266 8.71 24.69 -8.84
C VAL A 266 9.88 25.47 -8.29
N THR A 267 10.44 26.41 -9.06
CA THR A 267 11.60 27.19 -8.62
C THR A 267 11.40 28.67 -8.89
N ILE A 268 11.88 29.51 -7.96
CA ILE A 268 11.96 30.96 -8.13
C ILE A 268 13.38 31.39 -7.79
N THR A 269 14.06 31.98 -8.76
CA THR A 269 15.39 32.56 -8.59
C THR A 269 15.28 34.08 -8.51
N LYS A 270 16.10 34.71 -7.66
CA LYS A 270 16.09 36.16 -7.42
C LYS A 270 17.48 36.75 -7.43
N SER A 271 17.66 37.90 -8.07
CA SER A 271 18.94 38.62 -8.08
C SER A 271 19.29 39.20 -6.71
N ASN A 272 18.28 39.64 -5.96
CA ASN A 272 18.41 40.29 -4.66
C ASN A 272 17.19 39.97 -3.79
N SER A 273 17.38 40.02 -2.46
CA SER A 273 16.31 39.77 -1.49
C SER A 273 15.86 41.06 -0.78
N PRO A 274 14.60 41.16 -0.35
CA PRO A 274 14.15 42.25 0.52
C PRO A 274 15.07 42.39 1.74
N GLY A 275 15.39 43.63 2.12
CA GLY A 275 16.32 43.92 3.21
C GLY A 275 17.80 44.03 2.80
N THR A 276 18.10 43.93 1.51
CA THR A 276 19.45 44.20 0.96
C THR A 276 19.76 45.71 1.05
N ASP A 277 21.01 46.03 1.38
CA ASP A 277 21.52 47.40 1.41
C ASP A 277 21.98 47.85 0.02
N PHE A 278 21.46 48.97 -0.46
CA PHE A 278 21.77 49.54 -1.76
C PHE A 278 22.43 50.91 -1.61
N GLY A 279 23.56 51.10 -2.31
CA GLY A 279 24.18 52.42 -2.47
C GLY A 279 23.44 53.29 -3.47
N ALA A 280 23.87 54.56 -3.60
CA ALA A 280 23.31 55.48 -4.58
C ALA A 280 23.38 54.92 -6.02
N GLY A 281 22.29 55.06 -6.79
CA GLY A 281 22.19 54.54 -8.16
C GLY A 281 20.87 53.82 -8.44
N SER A 282 20.77 53.25 -9.64
CA SER A 282 19.62 52.44 -10.08
C SER A 282 20.03 50.98 -10.12
N HIS A 283 19.42 50.15 -9.28
CA HIS A 283 19.67 48.72 -9.18
C HIS A 283 18.53 47.94 -9.83
N LEU A 284 18.85 47.00 -10.71
CA LEU A 284 17.85 46.17 -11.39
C LEU A 284 17.60 44.90 -10.57
N ILE A 285 16.34 44.65 -10.23
CA ILE A 285 15.93 43.47 -9.50
C ILE A 285 15.19 42.55 -10.46
N THR A 286 15.65 41.30 -10.56
CA THR A 286 15.09 40.29 -11.44
C THR A 286 14.67 39.08 -10.63
N TYR A 287 13.41 38.67 -10.81
CA TYR A 287 12.87 37.41 -10.33
C TYR A 287 12.50 36.56 -11.55
N GLU A 288 12.87 35.29 -11.52
CA GLU A 288 12.62 34.35 -12.59
C GLU A 288 12.06 33.05 -12.03
N ALA A 289 10.80 32.76 -12.38
CA ALA A 289 10.07 31.59 -11.95
C ALA A 289 10.07 30.52 -13.04
N HIS A 290 10.25 29.25 -12.66
CA HIS A 290 10.15 28.09 -13.53
C HIS A 290 9.10 27.11 -13.01
N ASP A 291 8.31 26.53 -13.90
CA ASP A 291 7.35 25.46 -13.61
C ASP A 291 8.01 24.06 -13.57
N GLU A 292 7.19 23.01 -13.52
CA GLU A 292 7.63 21.60 -13.54
C GLU A 292 8.15 21.14 -14.92
N ALA A 293 7.76 21.81 -16.00
CA ALA A 293 8.20 21.54 -17.37
C ALA A 293 9.36 22.45 -17.83
N GLU A 294 9.93 23.24 -16.92
CA GLU A 294 11.00 24.21 -17.13
C GLU A 294 10.62 25.44 -17.97
N TRP A 295 9.34 25.76 -18.16
CA TRP A 295 8.96 27.05 -18.70
C TRP A 295 9.23 28.17 -17.70
N SER A 296 9.77 29.28 -18.21
CA SER A 296 10.18 30.40 -17.38
C SER A 296 9.39 31.67 -17.66
N SER A 297 9.09 32.43 -16.61
CA SER A 297 8.65 33.83 -16.72
C SER A 297 9.43 34.74 -15.79
N LYS A 298 9.53 36.02 -16.15
CA LYS A 298 10.40 37.00 -15.46
C LYS A 298 9.60 38.21 -15.00
N CYS A 299 9.83 38.63 -13.76
CA CYS A 299 9.42 39.92 -13.22
C CYS A 299 10.66 40.78 -12.98
N VAL A 300 10.64 42.01 -13.48
CA VAL A 300 11.78 42.93 -13.43
C VAL A 300 11.33 44.30 -12.95
N PHE A 301 11.97 44.82 -11.91
CA PHE A 301 11.72 46.16 -11.39
C PHE A 301 13.02 46.83 -10.90
N LYS A 302 12.97 48.11 -10.54
CA LYS A 302 14.16 48.88 -10.14
C LYS A 302 14.07 49.38 -8.71
N ILE A 303 15.21 49.40 -8.03
CA ILE A 303 15.42 50.16 -6.79
C ILE A 303 16.30 51.36 -7.13
N VAL A 304 15.74 52.55 -7.07
CA VAL A 304 16.43 53.81 -7.34
C VAL A 304 16.77 54.48 -6.01
N VAL A 305 18.05 54.70 -5.75
CA VAL A 305 18.54 55.32 -4.52
C VAL A 305 19.14 56.69 -4.85
N ASN A 306 18.43 57.73 -4.42
CA ASN A 306 18.83 59.12 -4.59
C ASN A 306 19.62 59.62 -3.36
N VAL A 307 20.49 60.60 -3.57
CA VAL A 307 21.25 61.24 -2.49
C VAL A 307 20.64 62.60 -2.18
N SER A 308 20.22 62.79 -0.93
CA SER A 308 19.82 64.10 -0.41
C SER A 308 21.05 65.01 -0.32
N LYS A 309 21.04 66.13 -1.07
CA LYS A 309 22.05 67.18 -0.86
C LYS A 309 21.74 67.87 0.47
N ARG A 310 22.72 67.94 1.38
CA ARG A 310 22.58 68.72 2.62
C ARG A 310 22.11 70.13 2.27
N LYS A 311 21.04 70.60 2.91
CA LYS A 311 20.86 72.04 3.11
C LYS A 311 21.91 72.46 4.13
N ASP A 312 22.94 73.16 3.68
CA ASP A 312 23.84 73.86 4.58
C ASP A 312 22.97 74.78 5.46
N VAL A 313 23.01 74.54 6.76
CA VAL A 313 22.37 75.41 7.75
C VAL A 313 23.15 76.72 7.71
N GLN A 314 22.62 77.74 7.03
CA GLN A 314 23.11 79.10 7.17
C GLN A 314 23.13 79.44 8.66
N HIS A 315 24.34 79.70 9.15
CA HIS A 315 24.58 80.21 10.49
C HIS A 315 23.73 81.47 10.69
N PHE A 316 22.68 81.39 11.50
CA PHE A 316 21.95 82.56 11.96
C PHE A 316 22.86 83.35 12.90
N GLN A 317 23.45 84.43 12.40
CA GLN A 317 24.03 85.47 13.23
C GLN A 317 22.89 86.12 14.01
N LEU A 318 22.84 85.92 15.33
CA LEU A 318 21.94 86.65 16.22
C LEU A 318 22.39 88.12 16.26
N PRO A 319 21.48 89.09 16.09
CA PRO A 319 21.81 90.50 16.25
C PRO A 319 22.02 90.81 17.73
N ILE A 320 23.21 91.31 18.08
CA ILE A 320 23.47 91.91 19.39
C ILE A 320 22.70 93.24 19.42
N LEU A 321 21.59 93.26 20.16
CA LEU A 321 20.85 94.49 20.46
C LEU A 321 21.69 95.35 21.42
N TYR A 322 21.85 96.62 21.02
CA TYR A 322 22.39 97.70 21.81
C TYR A 322 21.71 97.80 23.18
N ASN A 323 22.49 98.07 24.23
CA ASN A 323 21.98 98.80 25.38
C ASN A 323 22.87 100.02 25.66
N ARG A 324 22.33 101.18 25.29
CA ARG A 324 22.71 102.50 25.80
C ARG A 324 22.05 102.64 27.17
N PHE A 325 22.82 102.85 28.22
CA PHE A 325 22.35 103.58 29.40
C PHE A 325 23.38 104.66 29.73
N TYR A 326 22.91 105.92 29.62
CA TYR A 326 23.52 107.10 30.21
C TYR A 326 23.27 107.06 31.73
N PHE A 327 24.31 107.25 32.54
CA PHE A 327 24.55 108.42 33.40
C PHE A 327 25.90 108.26 34.09
#